data_AF-A0AAW0CSK8-F1
#
_entry.id   AF-A0AAW0CSK8-F1
#
_cell.length_a   1.000
_cell.length_b   1.000
_cell.length_c   1.000
_cell.angle_alpha   90.00
_cell.angle_beta   90.00
_cell.angle_gamma   90.00
#
_symmetry.space_group_name_H-M   'P 1'
#
loop_
_entity.id
_entity.type
_entity.pdbx_description
1 polymer ?
#
loop_
_entity_poly.entity_id
_entity_poly.type
_entity_poly.pdbx_seq_one_letter_code
_entity_poly.pdbx_strand_id
1 'polypeptide(L)'
;MLPLPSCFPCAPSPKPNNVAEAELPEIWRIVAAQSQTTVNGLRSKTPSELVDLATRALSEHASSEALEMMRKRPDRDEIQEFHTQVTRDLLPYLTLVAAIKSGDVGILEALLPDFLFRFIGGGNNNYQEEALELLNGLNVDWPQNVADFVRQNCWLLTFTNYADNFVSFDQAQEHNIKDIKVTYKPPGPRGGWDYMRILHPAIPTVRANAEFIDREFNALTRGKKHTSQGKEKDIQALLGRLEDAHKFKPGRKLDVEDKPEDYIVIGGQTWIFGDTRENWRKKRNFKRSTEERAMGGDGAESDVLQDSEHSDEQMEG
;
A
#
# COMPACT_ATOMS: atom_id res chain seq x y z
N MET A 1 50.28 -10.03 -12.50
CA MET A 1 49.16 -9.12 -12.78
C MET A 1 47.92 -9.74 -12.17
N LEU A 2 47.49 -9.20 -11.03
CA LEU A 2 46.25 -9.61 -10.35
C LEU A 2 45.08 -8.96 -11.08
N PRO A 3 43.99 -9.68 -11.37
CA PRO A 3 42.75 -9.03 -11.77
C PRO A 3 42.07 -8.43 -10.54
N LEU A 4 41.64 -7.18 -10.66
CA LEU A 4 40.86 -6.46 -9.66
C LEU A 4 39.49 -7.14 -9.47
N PRO A 5 38.96 -7.22 -8.24
CA PRO A 5 37.61 -7.69 -8.01
C PRO A 5 36.62 -6.59 -8.43
N SER A 6 35.84 -6.89 -9.46
CA SER A 6 34.65 -6.16 -9.86
C SER A 6 33.50 -6.43 -8.89
N CYS A 7 32.74 -5.38 -8.62
CA CYS A 7 31.36 -5.38 -8.13
C CYS A 7 31.16 -5.54 -6.60
N PHE A 8 30.84 -4.39 -6.00
CA PHE A 8 30.07 -4.28 -4.77
C PHE A 8 28.77 -5.11 -4.87
N PRO A 9 28.37 -5.84 -3.82
CA PRO A 9 27.07 -6.49 -3.81
C PRO A 9 25.97 -5.41 -3.67
N CYS A 10 25.15 -5.26 -4.70
CA CYS A 10 23.85 -4.59 -4.58
C CYS A 10 23.05 -5.29 -3.49
N ALA A 11 22.85 -4.61 -2.36
CA ALA A 11 21.90 -5.05 -1.36
C ALA A 11 20.50 -5.08 -2.00
N PRO A 12 19.66 -6.09 -1.71
CA PRO A 12 18.28 -6.10 -2.18
C PRO A 12 17.59 -4.81 -1.71
N SER A 13 16.92 -4.12 -2.63
CA SER A 13 16.16 -2.92 -2.30
C SER A 13 15.16 -3.25 -1.19
N PRO A 14 15.13 -2.46 -0.10
CA PRO A 14 14.21 -2.71 1.00
C PRO A 14 12.77 -2.63 0.48
N LYS A 15 11.92 -3.57 0.93
CA LYS A 15 10.48 -3.53 0.62
C LYS A 15 9.90 -2.19 1.10
N PRO A 16 8.92 -1.59 0.40
CA PRO A 16 8.37 -0.27 0.73
C PRO A 16 7.95 -0.11 2.21
N ASN A 17 7.43 -1.18 2.81
CA ASN A 17 7.06 -1.20 4.24
C ASN A 17 8.26 -1.01 5.17
N ASN A 18 9.44 -1.54 4.83
CA ASN A 18 10.63 -1.41 5.67
C ASN A 18 11.17 0.03 5.65
N VAL A 19 11.07 0.73 4.51
CA VAL A 19 11.45 2.15 4.39
C VAL A 19 10.50 3.00 5.24
N ALA A 20 9.20 2.83 5.08
CA ALA A 20 8.19 3.56 5.85
C ALA A 20 8.34 3.33 7.37
N GLU A 21 8.61 2.08 7.77
CA GLU A 21 8.84 1.69 9.17
C GLU A 21 10.18 2.22 9.74
N ALA A 22 11.11 2.68 8.90
CA ALA A 22 12.36 3.30 9.33
C ALA A 22 12.31 4.84 9.32
N GLU A 23 11.68 5.45 8.32
CA GLU A 23 11.56 6.91 8.17
C GLU A 23 10.80 7.56 9.33
N LEU A 24 9.63 7.01 9.67
CA LEU A 24 8.75 7.63 10.65
C LEU A 24 9.36 7.67 12.07
N PRO A 25 9.98 6.58 12.59
CA PRO A 25 10.71 6.65 13.85
C PRO A 25 11.86 7.66 13.85
N GLU A 26 12.56 7.83 12.73
CA GLU A 26 13.67 8.79 12.63
C GLU A 26 13.19 10.23 12.72
N ILE A 27 12.08 10.57 12.06
CA ILE A 27 11.46 11.89 12.19
C ILE A 27 11.04 12.17 13.64
N TRP A 28 10.44 11.18 14.31
CA TRP A 28 10.10 11.32 15.73
C TRP A 28 11.34 11.50 16.61
N ARG A 29 12.49 10.89 16.29
CA ARG A 29 13.76 11.15 16.99
C ARG A 29 14.22 12.59 16.79
N ILE A 30 14.16 13.10 15.56
CA ILE A 30 14.58 14.47 15.23
C ILE A 30 13.73 15.48 16.01
N VAL A 31 12.41 15.38 15.92
CA VAL A 31 11.49 16.32 16.58
C VAL A 31 11.55 16.22 18.11
N ALA A 32 11.75 15.00 18.65
CA ALA A 32 12.01 14.82 20.07
C ALA A 32 13.30 15.51 20.49
N ALA A 33 14.40 15.32 19.76
CA ALA A 33 15.70 15.92 20.06
C ALA A 33 15.66 17.45 19.99
N GLN A 34 15.00 18.03 18.98
CA GLN A 34 14.75 19.47 18.87
C GLN A 34 13.97 20.02 20.08
N SER A 35 13.13 19.19 20.68
CA SER A 35 12.33 19.52 21.87
C SER A 35 12.99 19.08 23.18
N GLN A 36 14.31 18.83 23.14
CA GLN A 36 15.15 18.44 24.28
C GLN A 36 14.63 17.20 25.01
N THR A 37 14.06 16.25 24.27
CA THR A 37 13.58 14.98 24.80
C THR A 37 14.02 13.80 23.93
N THR A 38 13.77 12.59 24.41
CA THR A 38 14.00 11.35 23.66
C THR A 38 12.67 10.77 23.20
N VAL A 39 12.69 9.83 22.26
CA VAL A 39 11.47 9.11 21.84
C VAL A 39 10.76 8.46 23.04
N ASN A 40 11.50 7.90 24.00
CA ASN A 40 10.91 7.36 25.23
C ASN A 40 10.32 8.46 26.12
N GLY A 41 10.94 9.63 26.14
CA GLY A 41 10.44 10.80 26.86
C GLY A 41 9.11 11.33 26.31
N LEU A 42 8.77 11.07 25.05
CA LEU A 42 7.47 11.42 24.46
C LEU A 42 6.30 10.78 25.23
N ARG A 43 6.51 9.61 25.86
CA ARG A 43 5.46 8.95 26.66
C ARG A 43 5.02 9.75 27.88
N SER A 44 5.84 10.70 28.34
CA SER A 44 5.52 11.59 29.46
C SER A 44 4.87 12.91 29.03
N LYS A 45 4.74 13.16 27.73
CA LYS A 45 4.12 14.37 27.19
C LYS A 45 2.60 14.31 27.27
N THR A 46 1.99 15.47 27.46
CA THR A 46 0.54 15.62 27.40
C THR A 46 0.04 15.40 25.96
N PRO A 47 -1.25 15.04 25.76
CA PRO A 47 -1.81 14.91 24.42
C PRO A 47 -1.64 16.16 23.55
N SER A 48 -1.81 17.36 24.13
CA SER A 48 -1.61 18.62 23.40
C SER A 48 -0.17 18.80 22.92
N GLU A 49 0.81 18.53 23.79
CA GLU A 49 2.22 18.59 23.40
C GLU A 49 2.56 17.57 22.31
N LEU A 50 1.97 16.37 22.36
CA LEU A 50 2.16 15.36 21.32
C LEU A 50 1.58 15.79 19.98
N VAL A 51 0.43 16.47 19.98
CA VAL A 51 -0.16 17.06 18.78
C VAL A 51 0.76 18.14 18.22
N ASP A 52 1.27 19.05 19.05
CA ASP A 52 2.20 20.10 18.60
C ASP A 52 3.47 19.51 17.97
N LEU A 53 4.02 18.45 18.56
CA LEU A 53 5.18 17.73 18.01
C LEU A 53 4.84 17.01 16.70
N ALA A 54 3.67 16.38 16.61
CA ALA A 54 3.22 15.73 15.37
C ALA A 54 3.00 16.76 14.25
N THR A 55 2.42 17.91 14.56
CA THR A 55 2.23 19.01 13.60
C THR A 55 3.58 19.51 13.10
N ARG A 56 4.58 19.67 13.98
CA ARG A 56 5.94 20.04 13.58
C ARG A 56 6.60 18.98 12.71
N ALA A 57 6.49 17.71 13.08
CA ALA A 57 6.99 16.59 12.26
C ALA A 57 6.42 16.64 10.84
N LEU A 58 5.11 16.85 10.72
CA LEU A 58 4.45 16.98 9.42
C LEU A 58 4.93 18.22 8.66
N SER A 59 4.89 19.40 9.29
CA SER A 59 5.21 20.66 8.61
C SER A 59 6.67 20.76 8.19
N GLU A 60 7.60 20.21 8.98
CA GLU A 60 9.05 20.33 8.74
C GLU A 60 9.62 19.17 7.90
N HIS A 61 9.04 17.96 7.99
CA HIS A 61 9.66 16.74 7.44
C HIS A 61 8.78 15.90 6.52
N ALA A 62 7.49 16.22 6.38
CA ALA A 62 6.57 15.37 5.61
C ALA A 62 5.48 16.14 4.86
N SER A 63 5.71 17.40 4.52
CA SER A 63 4.74 18.26 3.84
C SER A 63 5.26 18.75 2.49
N SER A 64 4.34 19.05 1.56
CA SER A 64 4.68 19.75 0.31
C SER A 64 5.25 21.15 0.58
N GLU A 65 4.84 21.80 1.67
CA GLU A 65 5.37 23.11 2.06
C GLU A 65 6.86 23.01 2.44
N ALA A 66 7.24 21.98 3.21
CA ALA A 66 8.64 21.69 3.54
C ALA A 66 9.49 21.54 2.28
N LEU A 67 9.01 20.75 1.30
CA LEU A 67 9.69 20.53 0.04
C LEU A 67 9.87 21.83 -0.75
N GLU A 68 8.82 22.64 -0.85
CA GLU A 68 8.91 23.93 -1.53
C GLU A 68 9.87 24.90 -0.84
N MET A 69 9.92 24.90 0.49
CA MET A 69 10.92 25.66 1.25
C MET A 69 12.34 25.16 0.98
N MET A 70 12.57 23.84 0.97
CA MET A 70 13.88 23.24 0.67
C MET A 70 14.33 23.56 -0.76
N ARG A 71 13.43 23.47 -1.75
CA ARG A 71 13.69 23.74 -3.17
C ARG A 71 14.06 25.20 -3.45
N LYS A 72 13.57 26.14 -2.64
CA LYS A 72 13.87 27.59 -2.76
C LYS A 72 15.24 27.99 -2.22
N ARG A 73 15.92 27.13 -1.45
CA ARG A 73 17.24 27.46 -0.87
C ARG A 73 18.29 27.52 -1.98
N PRO A 74 19.26 28.44 -1.93
CA PRO A 74 20.35 28.49 -2.91
C PRO A 74 21.33 27.30 -2.74
N ASP A 75 21.49 26.81 -1.50
CA ASP A 75 22.36 25.73 -1.08
C ASP A 75 21.60 24.39 -0.94
N ARG A 76 20.77 24.06 -1.94
CA ARG A 76 19.89 22.88 -1.93
C ARG A 76 20.62 21.60 -1.51
N ASP A 77 19.93 20.84 -0.66
CA ASP A 77 20.31 19.51 -0.23
C ASP A 77 19.31 18.51 -0.84
N GLU A 78 19.68 17.93 -1.99
CA GLU A 78 18.80 17.05 -2.74
C GLU A 78 18.53 15.71 -2.00
N ILE A 79 19.41 15.30 -1.09
CA ILE A 79 19.22 14.08 -0.30
C ILE A 79 18.17 14.33 0.79
N GLN A 80 18.27 15.43 1.51
CA GLN A 80 17.25 15.78 2.52
C GLN A 80 15.88 16.00 1.86
N GLU A 81 15.84 16.66 0.71
CA GLU A 81 14.63 16.85 -0.10
C GLU A 81 14.00 15.50 -0.46
N PHE A 82 14.80 14.55 -0.93
CA PHE A 82 14.34 13.20 -1.26
C PHE A 82 13.68 12.48 -0.10
N HIS A 83 14.33 12.44 1.07
CA HIS A 83 13.76 11.74 2.23
C HIS A 83 12.50 12.44 2.78
N THR A 84 12.44 13.77 2.67
CA THR A 84 11.22 14.54 2.98
C THR A 84 10.08 14.16 2.02
N GLN A 85 10.39 14.01 0.73
CA GLN A 85 9.41 13.61 -0.28
C GLN A 85 8.94 12.17 -0.07
N VAL A 86 9.86 11.24 0.18
CA VAL A 86 9.56 9.85 0.52
C VAL A 86 8.64 9.78 1.72
N THR A 87 8.91 10.54 2.77
CA THR A 87 8.07 10.56 3.98
C THR A 87 6.67 11.09 3.67
N ARG A 88 6.58 12.27 3.04
CA ARG A 88 5.30 12.87 2.62
C ARG A 88 4.47 11.86 1.83
N ASP A 89 5.10 11.13 0.92
CA ASP A 89 4.44 10.19 0.02
C ASP A 89 4.09 8.86 0.67
N LEU A 90 4.79 8.42 1.70
CA LEU A 90 4.50 7.18 2.44
C LEU A 90 3.46 7.38 3.54
N LEU A 91 3.27 8.60 4.05
CA LEU A 91 2.30 8.89 5.11
C LEU A 91 0.87 8.46 4.77
N PRO A 92 0.29 8.80 3.59
CA PRO A 92 -1.05 8.34 3.22
C PRO A 92 -1.20 6.82 3.24
N TYR A 93 -0.15 6.08 2.84
CA TYR A 93 -0.14 4.62 2.88
C TYR A 93 -0.14 4.08 4.31
N LEU A 94 0.69 4.62 5.20
CA LEU A 94 0.70 4.23 6.61
C LEU A 94 -0.63 4.53 7.29
N THR A 95 -1.21 5.70 7.00
CA THR A 95 -2.53 6.10 7.49
C THR A 95 -3.61 5.16 6.96
N LEU A 96 -3.56 4.77 5.69
CA LEU A 96 -4.47 3.79 5.10
C LEU A 96 -4.40 2.45 5.85
N VAL A 97 -3.20 1.92 6.08
CA VAL A 97 -3.02 0.64 6.81
C VAL A 97 -3.56 0.72 8.23
N ALA A 98 -3.33 1.84 8.93
CA ALA A 98 -3.85 2.05 10.28
C ALA A 98 -5.38 2.13 10.29
N ALA A 99 -5.96 2.91 9.36
CA ALA A 99 -7.40 3.09 9.23
C ALA A 99 -8.12 1.78 8.83
N ILE A 100 -7.53 0.98 7.94
CA ILE A 100 -8.06 -0.35 7.60
C ILE A 100 -8.12 -1.21 8.86
N LYS A 101 -7.04 -1.25 9.66
CA LYS A 101 -7.02 -2.08 10.87
C LYS A 101 -8.04 -1.63 11.89
N SER A 102 -8.11 -0.32 12.17
CA SER A 102 -9.02 0.24 13.17
C SER A 102 -10.48 0.29 12.73
N GLY A 103 -10.79 0.02 11.46
CA GLY A 103 -12.15 0.12 10.94
C GLY A 103 -12.59 1.55 10.60
N ASP A 104 -11.66 2.49 10.48
CA ASP A 104 -11.98 3.91 10.29
C ASP A 104 -12.21 4.26 8.81
N VAL A 105 -13.44 4.02 8.34
CA VAL A 105 -13.85 4.33 6.97
C VAL A 105 -13.79 5.83 6.67
N GLY A 106 -13.98 6.69 7.68
CA GLY A 106 -13.91 8.14 7.49
C GLY A 106 -12.52 8.58 7.04
N ILE A 107 -11.47 8.02 7.66
CA ILE A 107 -10.09 8.26 7.22
C ILE A 107 -9.82 7.65 5.84
N LEU A 108 -10.34 6.45 5.55
CA LEU A 108 -10.17 5.85 4.22
C LEU A 108 -10.74 6.74 3.11
N GLU A 109 -11.94 7.27 3.32
CA GLU A 109 -12.59 8.18 2.36
C GLU A 109 -11.84 9.52 2.25
N ALA A 110 -11.36 10.06 3.38
CA ALA A 110 -10.58 11.30 3.38
C ALA A 110 -9.25 11.20 2.62
N LEU A 111 -8.66 9.99 2.52
CA LEU A 111 -7.43 9.73 1.76
C LEU A 111 -7.67 9.53 0.25
N LEU A 112 -8.90 9.30 -0.21
CA LEU A 112 -9.18 9.06 -1.63
C LEU A 112 -8.67 10.16 -2.57
N PRO A 113 -8.80 11.47 -2.24
CA PRO A 113 -8.24 12.53 -3.08
C PRO A 113 -6.71 12.44 -3.23
N ASP A 114 -5.98 12.12 -2.15
CA ASP A 114 -4.51 11.96 -2.20
C ASP A 114 -4.12 10.80 -3.11
N PHE A 115 -4.81 9.65 -2.99
CA PHE A 115 -4.58 8.51 -3.87
C PHE A 115 -4.97 8.81 -5.31
N LEU A 116 -6.07 9.53 -5.55
CA LEU A 116 -6.49 9.94 -6.88
C LEU A 116 -5.38 10.76 -7.57
N PHE A 117 -4.85 11.80 -6.92
CA PHE A 117 -3.77 12.59 -7.51
C PHE A 117 -2.53 11.75 -7.76
N ARG A 118 -2.20 10.83 -6.86
CA ARG A 118 -1.08 9.91 -7.08
C ARG A 118 -1.30 8.98 -8.28
N PHE A 119 -2.51 8.45 -8.46
CA PHE A 119 -2.83 7.60 -9.60
C PHE A 119 -2.77 8.37 -10.92
N ILE A 120 -3.29 9.60 -10.95
CA ILE A 120 -3.17 10.50 -12.10
C ILE A 120 -1.70 10.74 -12.42
N GLY A 121 -0.90 11.13 -11.43
CA GLY A 121 0.51 11.44 -11.61
C GLY A 121 1.33 10.24 -12.09
N GLY A 122 1.03 9.05 -11.58
CA GLY A 122 1.68 7.80 -11.97
C GLY A 122 1.12 7.15 -13.23
N GLY A 123 0.17 7.76 -13.94
CA GLY A 123 -0.42 7.20 -15.16
C GLY A 123 -1.29 5.95 -14.94
N ASN A 124 -1.79 5.75 -13.71
CA ASN A 124 -2.57 4.59 -13.31
C ASN A 124 -4.06 4.78 -13.62
N ASN A 125 -4.40 4.79 -14.91
CA ASN A 125 -5.73 5.18 -15.41
C ASN A 125 -6.89 4.35 -14.84
N ASN A 126 -6.72 3.04 -14.64
CA ASN A 126 -7.78 2.19 -14.07
C ASN A 126 -8.08 2.61 -12.62
N TYR A 127 -7.06 2.74 -11.78
CA TYR A 127 -7.23 3.15 -10.38
C TYR A 127 -7.73 4.59 -10.26
N GLN A 128 -7.29 5.47 -11.15
CA GLN A 128 -7.81 6.83 -11.26
C GLN A 128 -9.32 6.83 -11.56
N GLU A 129 -9.77 6.04 -12.54
CA GLU A 129 -11.18 5.97 -12.94
C GLU A 129 -12.05 5.40 -11.81
N GLU A 130 -11.62 4.32 -11.17
CA GLU A 130 -12.34 3.75 -10.02
C GLU A 130 -12.42 4.73 -8.84
N ALA A 131 -11.33 5.43 -8.51
CA ALA A 131 -11.33 6.44 -7.46
C ALA A 131 -12.28 7.61 -7.78
N LEU A 132 -12.35 8.04 -9.04
CA LEU A 132 -13.26 9.09 -9.49
C LEU A 132 -14.72 8.65 -9.45
N GLU A 133 -15.05 7.45 -9.94
CA GLU A 133 -16.41 6.93 -9.86
C GLU A 133 -16.86 6.76 -8.41
N LEU A 134 -15.99 6.29 -7.52
CA LEU A 134 -16.29 6.18 -6.10
C LEU A 134 -16.51 7.55 -5.45
N LEU A 135 -15.61 8.51 -5.66
CA LEU A 135 -15.76 9.88 -5.13
C LEU A 135 -17.03 10.55 -5.66
N ASN A 136 -17.32 10.42 -6.95
CA ASN A 136 -18.52 10.99 -7.57
C ASN A 136 -19.79 10.30 -7.07
N GLY A 137 -19.76 8.97 -6.93
CA GLY A 137 -20.84 8.18 -6.34
C GLY A 137 -21.20 8.66 -4.94
N LEU A 138 -20.20 8.74 -4.06
CA LEU A 138 -20.38 9.08 -2.65
C LEU A 138 -20.82 10.53 -2.39
N ASN A 139 -20.44 11.47 -3.26
CA ASN A 139 -20.62 12.90 -3.03
C ASN A 139 -21.67 13.56 -3.94
N VAL A 140 -22.04 12.95 -5.07
CA VAL A 140 -22.88 13.59 -6.10
C VAL A 140 -24.00 12.68 -6.58
N ASP A 141 -23.68 11.47 -7.05
CA ASP A 141 -24.64 10.67 -7.83
C ASP A 141 -25.54 9.80 -6.96
N TRP A 142 -25.02 9.21 -5.87
CA TRP A 142 -25.79 8.25 -5.10
C TRP A 142 -26.73 8.95 -4.11
N PRO A 143 -27.97 8.45 -3.97
CA PRO A 143 -28.82 8.82 -2.85
C PRO A 143 -28.09 8.60 -1.52
N GLN A 144 -28.30 9.49 -0.54
CA GLN A 144 -27.56 9.46 0.72
C GLN A 144 -27.61 8.10 1.42
N ASN A 145 -28.77 7.44 1.41
CA ASN A 145 -28.92 6.10 2.00
C ASN A 145 -28.05 5.03 1.32
N VAL A 146 -27.79 5.16 0.03
CA VAL A 146 -26.88 4.26 -0.72
C VAL A 146 -25.43 4.57 -0.37
N ALA A 147 -25.05 5.84 -0.33
CA ALA A 147 -23.71 6.25 0.05
C ALA A 147 -23.37 5.82 1.49
N ASP A 148 -24.32 5.98 2.42
CA ASP A 148 -24.19 5.54 3.81
C ASP A 148 -24.08 4.00 3.90
N PHE A 149 -24.90 3.27 3.13
CA PHE A 149 -24.80 1.82 3.08
C PHE A 149 -23.41 1.37 2.59
N VAL A 150 -22.89 1.99 1.54
CA VAL A 150 -21.55 1.69 1.01
C VAL A 150 -20.47 1.96 2.05
N ARG A 151 -20.46 3.14 2.69
CA ARG A 151 -19.50 3.49 3.75
C ARG A 151 -19.55 2.49 4.91
N GLN A 152 -20.75 2.08 5.32
CA GLN A 152 -20.92 1.24 6.51
C GLN A 152 -20.64 -0.25 6.25
N ASN A 153 -20.79 -0.74 5.03
CA ASN A 153 -20.87 -2.19 4.78
C ASN A 153 -19.95 -2.72 3.67
N CYS A 154 -19.40 -1.87 2.79
CA CYS A 154 -18.73 -2.36 1.57
C CYS A 154 -17.21 -2.19 1.58
N TRP A 155 -16.64 -1.42 2.51
CA TRP A 155 -15.21 -1.08 2.47
C TRP A 155 -14.39 -2.06 3.30
N LEU A 156 -14.85 -2.30 4.52
CA LEU A 156 -14.17 -3.08 5.52
C LEU A 156 -15.11 -4.14 6.06
N LEU A 157 -14.53 -5.28 6.43
CA LEU A 157 -15.19 -6.30 7.20
C LEU A 157 -14.26 -6.82 8.28
N THR A 158 -14.83 -7.51 9.27
CA THR A 158 -14.03 -8.29 10.21
C THR A 158 -14.62 -9.69 10.33
N PHE A 159 -13.74 -10.69 10.39
CA PHE A 159 -14.13 -12.08 10.62
C PHE A 159 -14.26 -12.41 12.11
N THR A 160 -13.92 -11.47 12.98
CA THR A 160 -13.86 -11.65 14.43
C THR A 160 -14.39 -10.41 15.14
N ASN A 161 -14.79 -10.52 16.40
CA ASN A 161 -15.19 -9.35 17.18
C ASN A 161 -14.02 -8.65 17.90
N TYR A 162 -12.78 -8.82 17.42
CA TYR A 162 -11.61 -8.18 18.01
C TYR A 162 -11.38 -6.78 17.45
N ALA A 163 -10.98 -5.86 18.32
CA ALA A 163 -10.49 -4.55 17.90
C ALA A 163 -9.25 -4.70 17.00
N ASP A 164 -9.05 -3.73 16.11
CA ASP A 164 -7.91 -3.64 15.17
C ASP A 164 -7.74 -4.84 14.22
N ASN A 165 -8.82 -5.56 13.93
CA ASN A 165 -8.81 -6.75 13.07
C ASN A 165 -9.75 -6.64 11.86
N PHE A 166 -9.96 -5.42 11.38
CA PHE A 166 -10.64 -5.18 10.11
C PHE A 166 -9.70 -5.47 8.93
N VAL A 167 -10.30 -5.91 7.82
CA VAL A 167 -9.64 -6.14 6.54
C VAL A 167 -10.46 -5.47 5.44
N SER A 168 -9.82 -5.07 4.35
CA SER A 168 -10.55 -4.59 3.18
C SER A 168 -11.38 -5.72 2.56
N PHE A 169 -12.52 -5.37 1.99
CA PHE A 169 -13.40 -6.33 1.35
C PHE A 169 -12.72 -7.07 0.20
N ASP A 170 -11.90 -6.35 -0.57
CA ASP A 170 -11.08 -6.91 -1.64
C ASP A 170 -10.09 -7.97 -1.12
N GLN A 171 -9.37 -7.68 -0.04
CA GLN A 171 -8.44 -8.64 0.57
C GLN A 171 -9.17 -9.88 1.12
N ALA A 172 -10.35 -9.70 1.70
CA ALA A 172 -11.20 -10.80 2.14
C ALA A 172 -11.66 -11.68 0.95
N GLN A 173 -12.00 -11.05 -0.17
CA GLN A 173 -12.32 -11.74 -1.41
C GLN A 173 -11.09 -12.46 -1.98
N GLU A 174 -9.91 -11.85 -1.95
CA GLU A 174 -8.65 -12.48 -2.35
C GLU A 174 -8.37 -13.73 -1.51
N HIS A 175 -8.57 -13.68 -0.19
CA HIS A 175 -8.46 -14.85 0.68
C HIS A 175 -9.44 -15.96 0.28
N ASN A 176 -10.69 -15.62 -0.03
CA ASN A 176 -11.68 -16.60 -0.50
C ASN A 176 -11.27 -17.21 -1.85
N ILE A 177 -10.77 -16.40 -2.80
CA ILE A 177 -10.30 -16.88 -4.10
C ILE A 177 -9.07 -17.78 -3.93
N LYS A 178 -8.13 -17.42 -3.08
CA LYS A 178 -6.93 -18.22 -2.78
C LYS A 178 -7.33 -19.58 -2.21
N ASP A 179 -8.32 -19.62 -1.32
CA ASP A 179 -8.77 -20.89 -0.76
C ASP A 179 -9.43 -21.80 -1.77
N ILE A 180 -10.20 -21.24 -2.71
CA ILE A 180 -10.80 -21.98 -3.82
C ILE A 180 -9.73 -22.49 -4.79
N LYS A 181 -8.78 -21.64 -5.18
CA LYS A 181 -7.84 -21.92 -6.27
C LYS A 181 -6.58 -22.67 -5.83
N VAL A 182 -6.13 -22.46 -4.60
CA VAL A 182 -4.82 -22.90 -4.10
C VAL A 182 -4.98 -23.85 -2.92
N THR A 183 -5.60 -23.42 -1.82
CA THR A 183 -5.60 -24.17 -0.54
C THR A 183 -6.41 -25.45 -0.62
N TYR A 184 -7.65 -25.37 -1.11
CA TYR A 184 -8.60 -26.49 -1.20
C TYR A 184 -8.86 -26.90 -2.64
N LYS A 185 -7.87 -26.71 -3.51
CA LYS A 185 -7.97 -27.12 -4.90
C LYS A 185 -8.28 -28.63 -4.97
N PRO A 186 -9.27 -29.06 -5.78
CA PRO A 186 -9.52 -30.47 -6.01
C PRO A 186 -8.25 -31.21 -6.47
N PRO A 187 -7.90 -32.35 -5.86
CA PRO A 187 -6.73 -33.11 -6.30
C PRO A 187 -7.01 -33.79 -7.65
N GLY A 188 -6.16 -33.48 -8.63
CA GLY A 188 -6.05 -34.21 -9.89
C GLY A 188 -7.14 -33.92 -10.94
N PRO A 189 -7.07 -34.61 -12.10
CA PRO A 189 -7.87 -34.32 -13.29
C PRO A 189 -9.38 -34.63 -13.16
N ARG A 190 -9.83 -35.19 -12.03
CA ARG A 190 -11.26 -35.45 -11.74
C ARG A 190 -11.93 -34.33 -10.93
N GLY A 191 -11.21 -33.26 -10.63
CA GLY A 191 -11.74 -32.05 -9.99
C GLY A 191 -12.62 -31.19 -10.90
N GLY A 192 -13.64 -31.79 -11.53
CA GLY A 192 -14.56 -31.09 -12.42
C GLY A 192 -15.52 -30.16 -11.68
N TRP A 193 -16.31 -29.39 -12.45
CA TRP A 193 -17.30 -28.44 -11.94
C TRP A 193 -18.28 -29.04 -10.91
N ASP A 194 -18.70 -30.29 -11.09
CA ASP A 194 -19.59 -30.98 -10.15
C ASP A 194 -18.97 -31.16 -8.77
N TYR A 195 -17.67 -31.45 -8.72
CA TYR A 195 -16.95 -31.60 -7.47
C TYR A 195 -16.74 -30.24 -6.80
N MET A 196 -16.38 -29.21 -7.57
CA MET A 196 -16.25 -27.84 -7.06
C MET A 196 -17.57 -27.31 -6.48
N ARG A 197 -18.71 -27.63 -7.12
CA ARG A 197 -20.05 -27.26 -6.64
C ARG A 197 -20.36 -27.81 -5.24
N ILE A 198 -19.84 -29.00 -4.92
CA ILE A 198 -19.99 -29.62 -3.60
C ILE A 198 -18.95 -29.07 -2.62
N LEU A 199 -17.70 -28.89 -3.08
CA LEU A 199 -16.59 -28.52 -2.23
C LEU A 199 -16.61 -27.06 -1.78
N HIS A 200 -16.85 -26.11 -2.70
CA HIS A 200 -16.72 -24.67 -2.40
C HIS A 200 -17.63 -24.20 -1.25
N PRO A 201 -18.92 -24.60 -1.19
CA PRO A 201 -19.76 -24.25 -0.04
C PRO A 201 -19.31 -24.90 1.28
N ALA A 202 -18.56 -26.01 1.22
CA ALA A 202 -18.05 -26.72 2.39
C ALA A 202 -16.69 -26.21 2.89
N ILE A 203 -15.98 -25.37 2.12
CA ILE A 203 -14.65 -24.82 2.49
C ILE A 203 -14.63 -24.21 3.91
N PRO A 204 -15.60 -23.37 4.33
CA PRO A 204 -15.59 -22.81 5.68
C PRO A 204 -15.58 -23.88 6.78
N THR A 205 -16.34 -24.96 6.61
CA THR A 205 -16.40 -26.09 7.54
C THR A 205 -15.10 -26.89 7.53
N VAL A 206 -14.54 -27.14 6.34
CA VAL A 206 -13.24 -27.83 6.20
C VAL A 206 -12.13 -27.04 6.88
N ARG A 207 -12.12 -25.71 6.72
CA ARG A 207 -11.16 -24.80 7.37
C ARG A 207 -11.29 -24.86 8.89
N ALA A 208 -12.50 -24.73 9.43
CA ALA A 208 -12.75 -24.80 10.86
C ALA A 208 -12.31 -26.15 11.47
N ASN A 209 -12.53 -27.26 10.76
CA ASN A 209 -12.09 -28.58 11.18
C ASN A 209 -10.56 -28.71 11.16
N ALA A 210 -9.89 -28.21 10.11
CA ALA A 210 -8.43 -28.20 10.04
C ALA A 210 -7.83 -27.38 11.19
N GLU A 211 -8.35 -26.18 11.45
CA GLU A 211 -7.91 -25.34 12.57
C GLU A 211 -8.14 -26.00 13.93
N PHE A 212 -9.27 -26.70 14.10
CA PHE A 212 -9.56 -27.47 15.30
C PHE A 212 -8.53 -28.58 15.51
N ILE A 213 -8.29 -29.42 14.50
CA ILE A 213 -7.29 -30.50 14.56
C ILE A 213 -5.89 -29.92 14.85
N ASP A 214 -5.49 -28.87 14.14
CA ASP A 214 -4.19 -28.23 14.36
C ASP A 214 -4.01 -27.74 15.80
N ARG A 215 -5.08 -27.20 16.40
CA ARG A 215 -5.07 -26.71 17.78
C ARG A 215 -4.97 -27.87 18.78
N GLU A 216 -5.79 -28.91 18.61
CA GLU A 216 -5.81 -30.05 19.54
C GLU A 216 -4.52 -30.87 19.49
N PHE A 217 -3.96 -31.07 18.30
CA PHE A 217 -2.76 -31.89 18.11
C PHE A 217 -1.47 -31.07 18.09
N ASN A 218 -1.55 -29.75 18.24
CA ASN A 218 -0.42 -28.81 18.16
C ASN A 218 0.47 -29.04 16.93
N ALA A 219 -0.14 -29.49 15.83
CA ALA A 219 0.55 -30.01 14.64
C ALA A 219 1.29 -28.89 13.87
N LEU A 220 0.87 -27.63 14.04
CA LEU A 220 1.45 -26.46 13.38
C LEU A 220 2.12 -25.49 14.38
N THR A 221 3.11 -25.97 15.12
CA THR A 221 4.02 -25.09 15.88
C THR A 221 4.98 -24.29 14.99
N ARG A 222 5.12 -24.67 13.71
CA ARG A 222 6.10 -24.09 12.77
C ARG A 222 5.39 -23.56 11.53
N GLY A 223 5.03 -22.27 11.51
CA GLY A 223 4.62 -21.60 10.25
C GLY A 223 3.64 -20.44 10.33
N LYS A 224 2.86 -20.25 11.42
CA LYS A 224 1.83 -19.19 11.46
C LYS A 224 2.38 -17.77 11.70
N LYS A 225 3.63 -17.64 12.13
CA LYS A 225 4.32 -16.35 12.27
C LYS A 225 5.52 -16.33 11.33
N HIS A 226 5.37 -15.70 10.18
CA HIS A 226 6.52 -15.18 9.43
C HIS A 226 7.13 -14.02 10.23
N THR A 227 7.84 -14.32 11.31
CA THR A 227 8.77 -13.35 11.90
C THR A 227 10.02 -13.40 11.03
N SER A 228 10.05 -12.60 9.97
CA SER A 228 11.25 -12.49 9.14
C SER A 228 12.33 -11.78 9.96
N GLN A 229 13.23 -12.56 10.57
CA GLN A 229 14.39 -12.03 11.30
C GLN A 229 15.25 -11.06 10.43
N GLY A 230 15.13 -11.13 9.10
CA GLY A 230 15.74 -10.17 8.18
C GLY A 230 15.11 -8.76 8.24
N LYS A 231 13.79 -8.64 8.43
CA LYS A 231 13.11 -7.34 8.39
C LYS A 231 13.63 -6.37 9.45
N GLU A 232 13.76 -6.85 10.69
CA GLU A 232 14.25 -6.02 11.79
C GLU A 232 15.69 -5.57 11.54
N LYS A 233 16.55 -6.46 11.03
CA LYS A 233 17.93 -6.13 10.68
C LYS A 233 17.98 -5.06 9.58
N ASP A 234 17.12 -5.16 8.57
CA ASP A 234 17.03 -4.18 7.50
C ASP A 234 16.59 -2.81 8.03
N ILE A 235 15.57 -2.77 8.90
CA ILE A 235 15.10 -1.52 9.53
C ILE A 235 16.22 -0.88 10.37
N GLN A 236 16.93 -1.66 11.18
CA GLN A 236 18.04 -1.14 11.98
C GLN A 236 19.19 -0.60 11.10
N ALA A 237 19.50 -1.29 9.99
CA ALA A 237 20.50 -0.83 9.03
C ALA A 237 20.07 0.48 8.34
N LEU A 238 18.77 0.62 8.01
CA LEU A 238 18.21 1.84 7.45
C LEU A 238 18.27 3.00 8.43
N LEU A 239 17.84 2.81 9.68
CA LEU A 239 17.86 3.85 10.72
C LEU A 239 19.25 4.48 10.89
N GLY A 240 20.31 3.68 10.84
CA GLY A 240 21.69 4.19 10.93
C GLY A 240 22.10 5.07 9.74
N ARG A 241 21.48 4.92 8.57
CA ARG A 241 21.73 5.75 7.38
C ARG A 241 20.83 6.99 7.33
N LEU A 242 19.58 6.85 7.80
CA LEU A 242 18.58 7.92 7.77
C LEU A 242 18.94 9.10 8.67
N GLU A 243 19.62 8.87 9.78
CA GLU A 243 20.06 9.95 10.68
C GLU A 243 20.90 11.01 9.95
N ASP A 244 21.79 10.58 9.05
CA ASP A 244 22.62 11.49 8.26
C ASP A 244 21.86 12.11 7.08
N ALA A 245 20.88 11.39 6.56
CA ALA A 245 20.10 11.80 5.40
C ALA A 245 19.16 12.97 5.74
N HIS A 246 18.52 12.95 6.91
CA HIS A 246 17.61 14.01 7.37
C HIS A 246 18.31 15.27 7.88
N LYS A 247 19.62 15.22 8.15
CA LYS A 247 20.40 16.40 8.57
C LYS A 247 20.76 17.24 7.35
N PHE A 248 20.40 18.52 7.38
CA PHE A 248 20.75 19.46 6.31
C PHE A 248 22.27 19.56 6.13
N LYS A 249 22.73 19.31 4.92
CA LYS A 249 24.12 19.49 4.47
C LYS A 249 24.12 20.25 3.14
N PRO A 250 24.72 21.45 3.10
CA PRO A 250 24.63 22.31 1.93
C PRO A 250 25.27 21.66 0.70
N GLY A 251 24.54 21.65 -0.41
CA GLY A 251 25.07 21.24 -1.72
C GLY A 251 25.14 19.74 -1.97
N ARG A 252 24.53 18.87 -1.14
CA ARG A 252 24.39 17.45 -1.49
C ARG A 252 23.54 17.28 -2.74
N LYS A 253 23.99 16.42 -3.65
CA LYS A 253 23.33 16.13 -4.92
C LYS A 253 22.96 14.66 -4.98
N LEU A 254 21.80 14.40 -5.59
CA LEU A 254 21.43 13.06 -5.99
C LEU A 254 21.89 12.81 -7.41
N ASP A 255 22.24 11.56 -7.68
CA ASP A 255 22.48 11.10 -9.04
C ASP A 255 21.19 11.26 -9.85
N VAL A 256 21.32 11.55 -11.13
CA VAL A 256 20.18 11.88 -12.00
C VAL A 256 19.17 10.72 -12.05
N GLU A 257 19.66 9.48 -12.01
CA GLU A 257 18.85 8.26 -12.03
C GLU A 257 18.07 8.03 -10.73
N ASP A 258 18.54 8.59 -9.61
CA ASP A 258 17.93 8.44 -8.28
C ASP A 258 16.92 9.55 -7.96
N LYS A 259 16.67 10.49 -8.88
CA LYS A 259 15.74 11.60 -8.65
C LYS A 259 14.30 11.12 -8.78
N PRO A 260 13.50 11.16 -7.69
CA PRO A 260 12.13 10.69 -7.73
C PRO A 260 11.23 11.71 -8.41
N GLU A 261 10.26 11.23 -9.17
CA GLU A 261 9.18 12.05 -9.67
C GLU A 261 8.21 12.41 -8.54
N ASP A 262 7.72 13.65 -8.54
CA ASP A 262 6.71 14.12 -7.58
C ASP A 262 5.31 13.84 -8.14
N TYR A 263 4.84 12.60 -8.00
CA TYR A 263 3.56 12.16 -8.57
C TYR A 263 2.34 12.94 -8.05
N ILE A 264 2.41 13.49 -6.83
CA ILE A 264 1.31 14.34 -6.32
C ILE A 264 1.24 15.64 -7.10
N VAL A 265 2.38 16.30 -7.32
CA VAL A 265 2.44 17.55 -8.11
C VAL A 265 2.08 17.28 -9.57
N ILE A 266 2.64 16.23 -10.18
CA ILE A 266 2.33 15.84 -11.56
C ILE A 266 0.82 15.55 -11.70
N GLY A 267 0.25 14.83 -10.73
CA GLY A 267 -1.17 14.53 -10.67
C GLY A 267 -2.05 15.78 -10.60
N GLY A 268 -1.70 16.71 -9.72
CA GLY A 268 -2.40 17.99 -9.59
C GLY A 268 -2.31 18.85 -10.86
N GLN A 269 -1.13 18.94 -11.48
CA GLN A 269 -0.95 19.66 -12.75
C GLN A 269 -1.77 19.02 -13.87
N THR A 270 -1.72 17.70 -13.99
CA THR A 270 -2.48 16.92 -14.98
C THR A 270 -3.99 17.08 -14.78
N TRP A 271 -4.44 17.13 -13.53
CA TRP A 271 -5.85 17.38 -13.21
C TRP A 271 -6.34 18.77 -13.64
N ILE A 272 -5.51 19.79 -13.40
CA ILE A 272 -5.86 21.19 -13.69
C ILE A 272 -5.78 21.48 -15.20
N PHE A 273 -4.65 21.12 -15.81
CA PHE A 273 -4.29 21.53 -17.18
C PHE A 273 -4.48 20.43 -18.23
N GLY A 274 -4.62 19.18 -17.82
CA GLY A 274 -4.82 18.06 -18.72
C GLY A 274 -6.28 17.75 -19.02
N ASP A 275 -6.49 16.75 -19.87
CA ASP A 275 -7.80 16.33 -20.36
C ASP A 275 -8.49 15.28 -19.46
N THR A 276 -7.88 14.94 -18.31
CA THR A 276 -8.37 13.87 -17.41
C THR A 276 -9.86 13.99 -17.09
N ARG A 277 -10.32 15.19 -16.72
CA ARG A 277 -11.73 15.45 -16.37
C ARG A 277 -12.67 15.28 -17.56
N GLU A 278 -12.26 15.76 -18.72
CA GLU A 278 -13.07 15.70 -19.94
C GLU A 278 -13.14 14.27 -20.48
N ASN A 279 -12.03 13.53 -20.44
CA ASN A 279 -11.98 12.13 -20.85
C ASN A 279 -12.86 11.25 -19.95
N TRP A 280 -12.78 11.44 -18.63
CA TRP A 280 -13.66 10.74 -17.68
C TRP A 280 -15.13 11.05 -17.95
N ARG A 281 -15.49 12.33 -18.15
CA ARG A 281 -16.87 12.72 -18.49
C ARG A 281 -17.36 12.09 -19.80
N LYS A 282 -16.53 12.07 -20.85
CA LYS A 282 -16.86 11.43 -22.13
C LYS A 282 -17.12 9.92 -21.96
N LYS A 283 -16.29 9.25 -21.15
CA LYS A 283 -16.45 7.81 -20.84
C LYS A 283 -17.72 7.47 -20.08
N ARG A 284 -18.35 8.41 -19.39
CA ARG A 284 -19.66 8.20 -18.74
C ARG A 284 -20.84 8.45 -19.67
N ASN A 285 -20.68 9.38 -20.60
CA ASN A 285 -21.72 9.83 -21.52
C ASN A 285 -21.80 8.98 -22.80
N PHE A 286 -21.94 7.66 -22.64
CA PHE A 286 -22.26 6.77 -23.76
C PHE A 286 -23.62 6.10 -23.54
N LYS A 287 -24.29 5.81 -24.66
CA LYS A 287 -25.54 5.05 -24.63
C LYS A 287 -25.23 3.62 -24.18
N ARG A 288 -25.60 3.28 -22.94
CA ARG A 288 -25.47 1.90 -22.44
C ARG A 288 -26.38 1.00 -23.27
N SER A 289 -25.86 -0.16 -23.69
CA SER A 289 -26.68 -1.18 -24.34
C SER A 289 -27.73 -1.68 -23.35
N THR A 290 -28.96 -1.81 -23.81
CA THR A 290 -30.06 -2.46 -23.06
C THR A 290 -30.25 -3.91 -23.50
N GLU A 291 -29.41 -4.39 -24.42
CA GLU A 291 -29.45 -5.76 -24.93
C GLU A 291 -28.53 -6.65 -24.11
N GLU A 292 -29.07 -7.69 -23.48
CA GLU A 292 -28.30 -8.80 -22.94
C GLU A 292 -27.85 -9.69 -24.10
N ARG A 293 -26.59 -9.54 -24.54
CA ARG A 293 -25.96 -10.57 -25.35
C ARG A 293 -25.42 -11.65 -24.41
N ALA A 294 -26.10 -12.79 -24.37
CA ALA A 294 -25.48 -14.00 -23.89
C ALA A 294 -24.21 -14.24 -24.71
N MET A 295 -23.08 -14.47 -24.06
CA MET A 295 -21.86 -14.98 -24.70
C MET A 295 -22.14 -16.41 -25.15
N GLY A 296 -22.86 -16.54 -26.27
CA GLY A 296 -23.04 -17.78 -27.00
C GLY A 296 -21.71 -18.16 -27.63
N GLY A 297 -21.28 -19.39 -27.39
CA GLY A 297 -20.00 -19.92 -27.82
C GLY A 297 -19.76 -19.73 -29.32
N ASP A 298 -18.64 -19.08 -29.63
CA ASP A 298 -17.71 -19.39 -30.70
C ASP A 298 -16.73 -18.22 -30.79
N GLY A 299 -15.59 -18.37 -30.12
CA GLY A 299 -14.58 -17.33 -29.99
C GLY A 299 -13.57 -17.68 -28.93
N ALA A 300 -12.89 -18.82 -29.10
CA ALA A 300 -11.66 -19.09 -28.37
C ALA A 300 -10.58 -18.11 -28.85
N GLU A 301 -10.56 -16.90 -28.30
CA GLU A 301 -9.32 -16.14 -28.16
C GLU A 301 -8.66 -16.66 -26.89
N SER A 302 -7.63 -17.48 -27.09
CA SER A 302 -6.72 -17.90 -26.05
C SER A 302 -5.99 -16.67 -25.52
N ASP A 303 -6.38 -16.19 -24.34
CA ASP A 303 -5.48 -15.45 -23.47
C ASP A 303 -4.34 -16.40 -23.09
N VAL A 304 -3.29 -16.38 -23.91
CA VAL A 304 -1.98 -16.93 -23.55
C VAL A 304 -1.46 -16.04 -22.42
N LEU A 305 -1.76 -16.43 -21.19
CA LEU A 305 -0.97 -16.04 -20.03
C LEU A 305 0.46 -16.51 -20.34
N GLN A 306 1.35 -15.57 -20.66
CA GLN A 306 2.78 -15.82 -20.64
C GLN A 306 3.16 -16.16 -19.20
N ASP A 307 3.25 -17.44 -18.90
CA ASP A 307 3.97 -17.96 -17.75
C ASP A 307 5.42 -17.44 -17.85
N SER A 308 5.76 -16.51 -16.96
CA SER A 308 7.16 -16.22 -16.66
C SER A 308 7.68 -17.33 -15.76
N GLU A 309 8.09 -18.44 -16.38
CA GLU A 309 8.91 -19.45 -15.74
C GLU A 309 10.23 -18.79 -15.31
N HIS A 310 10.38 -18.51 -14.02
CA HIS A 310 11.68 -18.33 -13.40
C HIS A 310 12.15 -19.71 -12.95
N SER A 311 13.06 -20.29 -13.72
CA SER A 311 13.75 -21.53 -13.42
C SER A 311 14.77 -21.29 -12.31
N ASP A 312 14.40 -21.61 -11.07
CA ASP A 312 15.38 -21.92 -10.02
C ASP A 312 15.76 -23.41 -10.17
N GLU A 313 16.77 -23.66 -10.99
CA GLU A 313 17.47 -24.93 -11.04
C GLU A 313 18.20 -25.17 -9.71
N GLN A 314 17.82 -26.27 -9.07
CA GLN A 314 18.50 -26.85 -7.93
C GLN A 314 19.90 -27.32 -8.35
N MET A 315 20.94 -26.69 -7.80
CA MET A 315 22.25 -27.34 -7.69
C MET A 315 22.30 -28.10 -6.35
N GLU A 316 22.05 -29.41 -6.41
CA GLU A 316 22.70 -30.37 -5.52
C GLU A 316 23.79 -31.09 -6.32
N GLY A 317 25.03 -30.91 -5.87
CA GLY A 317 26.26 -31.44 -6.45
C GLY A 317 27.48 -30.71 -5.91
#